data_AF-U2G4R4-F1
#
_entry.id   AF-U2G4R4-F1
#
_cell.length_a   1.000
_cell.length_b   1.000
_cell.length_c   1.000
_cell.angle_alpha   90.00
_cell.angle_beta   90.00
_cell.angle_gamma   90.00
#
_symmetry.space_group_name_H-M   'P 1'
#
loop_
_entity.id
_entity.type
_entity.pdbx_description
1 polymer ?
#
loop_
_entity_poly.entity_id
_entity_poly.type
_entity_poly.pdbx_seq_one_letter_code
_entity_poly.pdbx_strand_id
1 'polypeptide(L)'
;MRVAAVVVAVCGAAVAGASAAEPASLPGSPAAHAAVERLLADLRTRSTPGQYAAVARAIHTSPALAAQLDELVEAGLLTRIAVDNGEPALGRTTGALRNGSVWILTPAFVANQAPRRLFDVVEADDILPDNMVFALGYMAWRAKHDADVSRAADALRASDDSVDAKKQQWIDLNTRIDAGGFIQGWNDTVDAATFQHDGRPIGIVPAVQMMMNLRYRGPLLKAIRATPPARTLRITGPALALDADNLDALASALKTSPVIDIEPLSVAR
;
A
#
# COMPACT_ATOMS: atom_id res chain seq x y z
N MET A 1 20.34 12.09 -73.89
CA MET A 1 19.06 12.16 -73.13
C MET A 1 19.15 13.40 -72.24
N ARG A 2 18.44 14.52 -72.50
CA ARG A 2 17.01 14.78 -72.19
C ARG A 2 16.68 14.38 -70.73
N VAL A 3 16.26 15.22 -69.78
CA VAL A 3 15.61 16.55 -69.73
C VAL A 3 15.74 17.15 -68.30
N ALA A 4 15.79 18.49 -68.22
CA ALA A 4 15.35 19.49 -67.20
C ALA A 4 14.96 19.02 -65.77
N ALA A 5 15.56 19.58 -64.71
CA ALA A 5 15.28 20.87 -64.04
C ALA A 5 13.96 20.92 -63.25
N VAL A 6 14.04 21.32 -61.98
CA VAL A 6 13.42 22.55 -61.41
C VAL A 6 13.64 22.57 -59.89
N VAL A 7 14.23 23.65 -59.41
CA VAL A 7 14.24 24.07 -58.01
C VAL A 7 12.96 24.88 -57.77
N VAL A 8 12.21 24.54 -56.73
CA VAL A 8 11.24 25.45 -56.11
C VAL A 8 11.50 25.47 -54.61
N ALA A 9 11.90 26.64 -54.12
CA ALA A 9 11.83 26.99 -52.71
C ALA A 9 10.41 27.50 -52.41
N VAL A 10 9.82 27.02 -51.31
CA VAL A 10 8.68 27.67 -50.66
C VAL A 10 8.99 27.78 -49.18
N CYS A 11 9.15 29.01 -48.71
CA CYS A 11 9.07 29.37 -47.30
C CYS A 11 7.61 29.22 -46.83
N GLY A 12 7.40 28.59 -45.68
CA GLY A 12 6.13 28.58 -44.97
C GLY A 12 6.36 28.39 -43.47
N ALA A 13 6.19 29.46 -42.70
CA ALA A 13 6.20 29.42 -41.25
C ALA A 13 4.89 28.79 -40.72
N ALA A 14 4.98 27.87 -39.76
CA ALA A 14 3.84 27.45 -38.94
C ALA A 14 4.31 27.04 -37.53
N VAL A 15 4.30 28.04 -36.65
CA VAL A 15 3.82 28.08 -35.26
C VAL A 15 3.97 26.83 -34.39
N ALA A 16 4.65 27.05 -33.26
CA ALA A 16 4.65 26.19 -32.08
C ALA A 16 3.24 25.74 -31.67
N GLY A 17 3.07 24.44 -31.53
CA GLY A 17 1.94 23.83 -30.85
C GLY A 17 2.44 22.61 -30.11
N ALA A 18 3.11 22.83 -28.97
CA ALA A 18 3.28 21.79 -27.98
C ALA A 18 1.89 21.40 -27.46
N SER A 19 1.21 20.54 -28.20
CA SER A 19 0.09 19.78 -27.68
C SER A 19 0.71 18.78 -26.71
N ALA A 20 0.77 19.16 -25.43
CA ALA A 20 0.84 18.21 -24.35
C ALA A 20 -0.37 17.28 -24.52
N ALA A 21 -0.16 16.18 -25.24
CA ALA A 21 -1.10 15.09 -25.27
C ALA A 21 -1.27 14.67 -23.80
N GLU A 22 -2.47 14.86 -23.27
CA GLU A 22 -2.85 14.27 -22.00
C GLU A 22 -2.43 12.80 -22.01
N PRO A 23 -1.80 12.30 -20.93
CA PRO A 23 -1.49 10.88 -20.87
C PRO A 23 -2.80 10.10 -21.06
N ALA A 24 -2.79 9.19 -22.03
CA ALA A 24 -3.91 8.33 -22.34
C ALA A 24 -4.43 7.68 -21.05
N SER A 25 -5.74 7.76 -20.84
CA SER A 25 -6.42 7.21 -19.67
C SER A 25 -6.04 5.74 -19.51
N LEU A 26 -5.44 5.41 -18.37
CA LEU A 26 -5.12 4.05 -17.99
C LEU A 26 -6.41 3.19 -17.96
N PRO A 27 -6.34 1.88 -18.28
CA PRO A 27 -7.49 1.00 -18.27
C PRO A 27 -7.91 0.69 -16.83
N GLY A 28 -8.72 1.60 -16.30
CA GLY A 28 -9.40 1.55 -15.01
C GLY A 28 -10.26 2.80 -14.97
N SER A 29 -11.49 2.72 -15.49
CA SER A 29 -12.34 3.91 -15.61
C SER A 29 -12.53 4.54 -14.22
N PRO A 30 -12.27 5.85 -14.04
CA PRO A 30 -12.53 6.57 -12.78
C PRO A 30 -13.97 6.38 -12.26
N ALA A 31 -14.90 5.98 -13.14
CA ALA A 31 -16.28 5.67 -12.78
C ALA A 31 -16.45 4.44 -11.87
N ALA A 32 -15.49 3.51 -11.81
CA ALA A 32 -15.63 2.28 -11.03
C ALA A 32 -15.48 2.48 -9.51
N HIS A 33 -14.79 3.54 -9.07
CA HIS A 33 -14.51 3.82 -7.66
C HIS A 33 -14.81 5.30 -7.33
N ALA A 34 -16.04 5.72 -7.60
CA ALA A 34 -16.46 7.11 -7.44
C ALA A 34 -16.37 7.61 -5.99
N ALA A 35 -16.42 6.73 -4.99
CA ALA A 35 -16.25 7.10 -3.58
C ALA A 35 -14.78 7.43 -3.28
N VAL A 36 -13.87 6.63 -3.80
CA VAL A 36 -12.42 6.85 -3.72
C VAL A 36 -12.02 8.14 -4.45
N GLU A 37 -12.57 8.42 -5.64
CA GLU A 37 -12.26 9.67 -6.36
C GLU A 37 -12.71 10.92 -5.61
N ARG A 38 -13.87 10.86 -4.92
CA ARG A 38 -14.31 11.96 -4.03
C ARG A 38 -13.33 12.18 -2.87
N LEU A 39 -12.82 11.11 -2.29
CA LEU A 39 -11.83 11.18 -1.23
C LEU A 39 -10.51 11.78 -1.74
N LEU A 40 -10.06 11.37 -2.93
CA LEU A 40 -8.86 11.91 -3.58
C LEU A 40 -9.04 13.38 -3.95
N ALA A 41 -10.24 13.82 -4.32
CA ALA A 41 -10.55 15.22 -4.57
C ALA A 41 -10.38 16.08 -3.31
N ASP A 42 -10.87 15.62 -2.14
CA ASP A 42 -10.61 16.33 -0.85
C ASP A 42 -9.11 16.40 -0.56
N LEU A 43 -8.39 15.27 -0.67
CA LEU A 43 -6.94 15.23 -0.47
C LEU A 43 -6.20 16.23 -1.36
N ARG A 44 -6.58 16.33 -2.64
CA ARG A 44 -5.98 17.26 -3.62
C ARG A 44 -6.06 18.72 -3.18
N THR A 45 -7.15 19.11 -2.51
CA THR A 45 -7.34 20.50 -2.05
C THR A 45 -6.54 20.86 -0.80
N ARG A 46 -6.02 19.86 -0.08
CA ARG A 46 -5.40 20.03 1.25
C ARG A 46 -3.96 19.55 1.35
N SER A 47 -3.40 19.03 0.26
CA SER A 47 -2.03 18.53 0.21
C SER A 47 -1.27 19.20 -0.94
N THR A 48 0.06 19.11 -0.90
CA THR A 48 0.88 19.53 -2.03
C THR A 48 0.64 18.63 -3.25
N PRO A 49 0.90 19.11 -4.49
CA PRO A 49 0.74 18.28 -5.68
C PRO A 49 1.52 16.96 -5.63
N GLY A 50 2.73 16.97 -5.05
CA GLY A 50 3.56 15.77 -4.89
C GLY A 50 2.98 14.76 -3.90
N GLN A 51 2.42 15.24 -2.78
CA GLN A 51 1.77 14.39 -1.78
C GLN A 51 0.49 13.76 -2.32
N TYR A 52 -0.39 14.56 -2.94
CA TYR A 52 -1.58 14.06 -3.62
C TYR A 52 -1.20 12.99 -4.65
N ALA A 53 -0.23 13.29 -5.52
CA ALA A 53 0.11 12.38 -6.60
C ALA A 53 0.75 11.07 -6.09
N ALA A 54 1.44 11.08 -4.94
CA ALA A 54 1.95 9.86 -4.33
C ALA A 54 0.81 8.92 -3.86
N VAL A 55 -0.19 9.46 -3.17
CA VAL A 55 -1.34 8.68 -2.68
C VAL A 55 -2.25 8.26 -3.83
N ALA A 56 -2.60 9.20 -4.72
CA ALA A 56 -3.47 8.93 -5.85
C ALA A 56 -2.89 7.87 -6.78
N ARG A 57 -1.59 7.96 -7.12
CA ARG A 57 -0.95 6.93 -7.96
C ARG A 57 -1.00 5.55 -7.32
N ALA A 58 -0.70 5.42 -6.03
CA ALA A 58 -0.74 4.13 -5.36
C ALA A 58 -2.14 3.48 -5.43
N ILE A 59 -3.18 4.28 -5.22
CA ILE A 59 -4.56 3.79 -5.32
C ILE A 59 -4.91 3.41 -6.77
N HIS A 60 -4.53 4.25 -7.73
CA HIS A 60 -4.84 4.03 -9.15
C HIS A 60 -4.05 2.89 -9.79
N THR A 61 -2.87 2.55 -9.27
CA THR A 61 -2.07 1.44 -9.79
C THR A 61 -2.49 0.09 -9.24
N SER A 62 -3.27 0.00 -8.17
CA SER A 62 -3.81 -1.26 -7.65
C SER A 62 -5.34 -1.27 -7.68
N PRO A 63 -5.97 -1.92 -8.67
CA PRO A 63 -7.42 -2.14 -8.69
C PRO A 63 -7.94 -2.84 -7.42
N ALA A 64 -7.18 -3.79 -6.86
CA ALA A 64 -7.56 -4.48 -5.63
C ALA A 64 -7.60 -3.53 -4.43
N LEU A 65 -6.61 -2.64 -4.30
CA LEU A 65 -6.61 -1.61 -3.27
C LEU A 65 -7.74 -0.60 -3.48
N ALA A 66 -7.96 -0.13 -4.70
CA ALA A 66 -9.04 0.80 -5.01
C ALA A 66 -10.42 0.25 -4.60
N ALA A 67 -10.68 -1.03 -4.91
CA ALA A 67 -11.91 -1.71 -4.50
C ALA A 67 -12.04 -1.81 -2.97
N GLN A 68 -10.96 -2.17 -2.26
CA GLN A 68 -10.97 -2.22 -0.80
C GLN A 68 -11.24 -0.85 -0.17
N LEU A 69 -10.63 0.22 -0.70
CA LEU A 69 -10.87 1.56 -0.19
C LEU A 69 -12.30 2.03 -0.47
N ASP A 70 -12.86 1.68 -1.63
CA ASP A 70 -14.25 2.00 -1.98
C ASP A 70 -15.22 1.31 -1.00
N GLU A 71 -15.02 0.02 -0.69
CA GLU A 71 -15.79 -0.70 0.34
C GLU A 71 -15.71 -0.02 1.71
N LEU A 72 -14.53 0.46 2.11
CA LEU A 72 -14.35 1.15 3.39
C LEU A 72 -15.04 2.51 3.42
N VAL A 73 -15.06 3.23 2.29
CA VAL A 73 -15.77 4.51 2.18
C VAL A 73 -17.27 4.30 2.28
N GLU A 74 -17.81 3.33 1.55
CA GLU A 74 -19.24 3.00 1.59
C GLU A 74 -19.67 2.47 2.97
N ALA A 75 -18.79 1.75 3.67
CA ALA A 75 -19.02 1.33 5.06
C ALA A 75 -18.82 2.44 6.10
N GLY A 76 -18.40 3.66 5.71
CA GLY A 76 -18.08 4.76 6.62
C GLY A 76 -16.83 4.56 7.48
N LEU A 77 -16.03 3.52 7.19
CA LEU A 77 -14.78 3.18 7.87
C LEU A 77 -13.58 3.99 7.35
N LEU A 78 -13.73 4.61 6.18
CA LEU A 78 -12.81 5.59 5.63
C LEU A 78 -13.59 6.82 5.12
N THR A 79 -13.45 7.95 5.80
CA THR A 79 -14.12 9.20 5.39
C THR A 79 -13.15 10.20 4.78
N ARG A 80 -11.85 10.07 5.08
CA ARG A 80 -10.84 11.04 4.64
C ARG A 80 -9.42 10.47 4.72
N ILE A 81 -8.58 10.86 3.77
CA ILE A 81 -7.12 10.78 3.87
C ILE A 81 -6.58 12.21 3.94
N ALA A 82 -5.77 12.49 4.95
CA ALA A 82 -5.13 13.79 5.16
C ALA A 82 -3.61 13.64 5.18
N VAL A 83 -2.91 14.63 4.61
CA VAL A 83 -1.48 14.81 4.84
C VAL A 83 -1.32 16.04 5.73
N ASP A 84 -1.05 15.81 7.01
CA ASP A 84 -1.05 16.89 8.01
C ASP A 84 0.34 17.53 8.13
N ASN A 85 0.40 18.86 7.95
CA ASN A 85 1.63 19.64 8.04
C ASN A 85 1.98 20.02 9.49
N GLY A 86 1.14 19.67 10.46
CA GLY A 86 1.46 19.86 11.86
C GLY A 86 2.81 19.22 12.19
N GLU A 87 3.58 19.88 13.05
CA GLU A 87 4.68 19.29 13.82
C GLU A 87 4.36 17.87 14.32
N PRO A 88 5.28 17.13 14.96
CA PRO A 88 4.90 15.98 15.79
C PRO A 88 3.96 16.43 16.92
N ALA A 89 2.71 16.75 16.58
CA ALA A 89 1.65 17.16 17.44
C ALA A 89 1.36 15.93 18.27
N LEU A 90 1.93 15.94 19.48
CA LEU A 90 1.81 14.94 20.53
C LEU A 90 2.81 13.77 20.45
N GLY A 91 4.11 14.03 20.20
CA GLY A 91 5.14 12.99 20.44
C GLY A 91 4.93 11.71 19.62
N ARG A 92 4.37 11.85 18.41
CA ARG A 92 4.04 10.73 17.51
C ARG A 92 5.33 10.06 17.03
N THR A 93 5.44 8.75 17.26
CA THR A 93 6.53 7.92 16.75
C THR A 93 6.21 7.30 15.38
N THR A 94 4.98 7.46 14.89
CA THR A 94 4.46 6.81 13.68
C THR A 94 4.24 7.82 12.55
N GLY A 95 4.53 7.40 11.33
CA GLY A 95 4.49 8.25 10.15
C GLY A 95 3.12 8.27 9.45
N ALA A 96 2.35 7.20 9.61
CA ALA A 96 0.94 7.11 9.24
C ALA A 96 0.13 6.63 10.44
N LEU A 97 -1.07 7.18 10.62
CA LEU A 97 -1.99 6.72 11.64
C LEU A 97 -3.44 6.79 11.17
N ARG A 98 -4.31 6.07 11.85
CA ARG A 98 -5.75 6.22 11.69
C ARG A 98 -6.39 6.70 12.99
N ASN A 99 -7.18 7.76 12.89
CA ASN A 99 -8.03 8.29 13.95
C ASN A 99 -9.51 8.11 13.55
N GLY A 100 -10.16 7.09 14.10
CA GLY A 100 -11.51 6.70 13.66
C GLY A 100 -11.53 6.32 12.18
N SER A 101 -12.33 7.03 11.37
CA SER A 101 -12.39 6.85 9.91
C SER A 101 -11.49 7.80 9.12
N VAL A 102 -10.63 8.60 9.79
CA VAL A 102 -9.70 9.53 9.14
C VAL A 102 -8.30 8.95 9.17
N TRP A 103 -7.68 8.84 8.00
CA TRP A 103 -6.30 8.39 7.84
C TRP A 103 -5.40 9.62 7.74
N ILE A 104 -4.36 9.68 8.55
CA ILE A 104 -3.47 10.82 8.68
C ILE A 104 -2.05 10.36 8.34
N LEU A 105 -1.49 10.93 7.30
CA LEU A 105 -0.12 10.69 6.85
C LEU A 105 0.73 11.92 7.13
N THR A 106 1.96 11.73 7.60
CA THR A 106 2.93 12.84 7.70
C THR A 106 3.58 13.10 6.34
N PRO A 107 4.02 14.33 6.05
CA PRO A 107 4.80 14.64 4.85
C PRO A 107 6.04 13.76 4.71
N ALA A 108 6.75 13.52 5.83
CA ALA A 108 7.92 12.67 5.86
C ALA A 108 7.60 11.21 5.53
N PHE A 109 6.47 10.68 6.05
CA PHE A 109 6.01 9.34 5.68
C PHE A 109 5.78 9.23 4.18
N VAL A 110 5.00 10.16 3.60
CA VAL A 110 4.70 10.17 2.16
C VAL A 110 5.98 10.22 1.32
N ALA A 111 6.93 11.10 1.68
CA ALA A 111 8.22 11.21 0.99
C ALA A 111 9.06 9.92 1.10
N ASN A 112 8.97 9.22 2.24
CA ASN A 112 9.71 7.99 2.47
C ASN A 112 9.06 6.74 1.83
N GLN A 113 7.87 6.85 1.22
CA GLN A 113 7.26 5.74 0.49
C GLN A 113 7.69 5.64 -0.98
N ALA A 114 8.40 6.64 -1.52
CA ALA A 114 8.91 6.58 -2.89
C ALA A 114 9.65 5.24 -3.14
N PRO A 115 9.47 4.61 -4.30
CA PRO A 115 10.18 3.37 -4.63
C PRO A 115 11.69 3.54 -4.43
N ARG A 116 12.32 2.58 -3.76
CA ARG A 116 13.75 2.59 -3.46
C ARG A 116 14.36 1.27 -3.90
N ARG A 117 15.47 1.36 -4.64
CA ARG A 117 16.36 0.23 -4.86
C ARG A 117 17.29 0.13 -3.65
N LEU A 118 17.36 -1.06 -3.07
CA LEU A 118 18.24 -1.37 -1.95
C LEU A 118 19.44 -2.21 -2.39
N PHE A 119 19.42 -2.68 -3.63
CA PHE A 119 20.48 -3.43 -4.28
C PHE A 119 20.83 -2.75 -5.60
N ASP A 120 22.12 -2.75 -5.95
CA ASP A 120 22.67 -2.05 -7.12
C ASP A 120 22.57 -2.86 -8.43
N VAL A 121 22.22 -4.15 -8.35
CA VAL A 121 22.03 -5.00 -9.54
C VAL A 121 20.66 -4.68 -10.13
N VAL A 122 20.65 -4.29 -11.40
CA VAL A 122 19.44 -3.92 -12.14
C VAL A 122 19.25 -4.87 -13.32
N GLU A 123 18.14 -5.59 -13.32
CA GLU A 123 17.68 -6.37 -14.48
C GLU A 123 16.68 -5.55 -15.31
N ALA A 124 16.55 -5.89 -16.60
CA ALA A 124 15.70 -5.14 -17.53
C ALA A 124 14.21 -5.22 -17.20
N ASP A 125 13.79 -6.27 -16.48
CA ASP A 125 12.43 -6.54 -16.02
C ASP A 125 12.21 -6.25 -14.52
N ASP A 126 13.14 -5.54 -13.88
CA ASP A 126 13.02 -5.17 -12.47
C ASP A 126 11.82 -4.24 -12.24
N ILE A 127 10.86 -4.75 -11.47
CA ILE A 127 9.74 -3.96 -10.95
C ILE A 127 10.09 -3.53 -9.51
N LEU A 128 9.92 -2.25 -9.18
CA LEU A 128 10.07 -1.78 -7.81
C LEU A 128 8.73 -1.86 -7.08
N PRO A 129 8.73 -2.26 -5.80
CA PRO A 129 7.51 -2.25 -5.01
C PRO A 129 7.06 -0.82 -4.74
N ASP A 130 5.75 -0.58 -4.87
CA ASP A 130 5.14 0.65 -4.39
C ASP A 130 4.86 0.53 -2.89
N ASN A 131 5.68 1.19 -2.06
CA ASN A 131 5.54 1.10 -0.60
C ASN A 131 4.29 1.84 -0.09
N MET A 132 3.76 2.80 -0.86
CA MET A 132 2.51 3.47 -0.51
C MET A 132 1.33 2.51 -0.74
N VAL A 133 1.35 1.70 -1.81
CA VAL A 133 0.36 0.62 -2.01
C VAL A 133 0.35 -0.33 -0.83
N PHE A 134 1.53 -0.82 -0.42
CA PHE A 134 1.63 -1.69 0.75
C PHE A 134 1.03 -1.04 2.00
N ALA A 135 1.39 0.21 2.28
CA ALA A 135 0.95 0.91 3.48
C ALA A 135 -0.57 1.10 3.50
N LEU A 136 -1.16 1.52 2.38
CA LEU A 136 -2.60 1.72 2.26
C LEU A 136 -3.36 0.39 2.33
N GLY A 137 -2.85 -0.68 1.71
CA GLY A 137 -3.42 -2.03 1.82
C GLY A 137 -3.40 -2.59 3.24
N TYR A 138 -2.28 -2.40 3.94
CA TYR A 138 -2.19 -2.72 5.38
C TYR A 138 -3.22 -1.96 6.21
N MET A 139 -3.35 -0.64 5.99
CA MET A 139 -4.34 0.19 6.69
C MET A 139 -5.78 -0.21 6.35
N ALA A 140 -6.05 -0.56 5.09
CA ALA A 140 -7.36 -1.00 4.63
C ALA A 140 -7.78 -2.30 5.32
N TRP A 141 -6.87 -3.28 5.35
CA TRP A 141 -7.08 -4.52 6.07
C TRP A 141 -7.41 -4.28 7.54
N ARG A 142 -6.64 -3.42 8.21
CA ARG A 142 -6.85 -3.12 9.63
C ARG A 142 -8.21 -2.46 9.85
N ALA A 143 -8.57 -1.46 9.05
CA ALA A 143 -9.87 -0.78 9.14
C ALA A 143 -11.06 -1.75 9.00
N LYS A 144 -10.94 -2.74 8.08
CA LYS A 144 -11.99 -3.75 7.86
C LYS A 144 -12.16 -4.71 9.03
N HIS A 145 -11.11 -4.98 9.80
CA HIS A 145 -11.09 -6.00 10.86
C HIS A 145 -11.13 -5.43 12.28
N ASP A 146 -11.23 -4.11 12.47
CA ASP A 146 -11.29 -3.54 13.83
C ASP A 146 -12.56 -3.91 14.59
N ALA A 147 -13.69 -4.12 13.89
CA ALA A 147 -14.90 -4.60 14.55
C ALA A 147 -14.67 -5.96 15.23
N ASP A 148 -13.79 -6.79 14.66
CA ASP A 148 -13.38 -8.07 15.23
C ASP A 148 -12.48 -7.84 16.45
N VAL A 149 -11.56 -6.87 16.36
CA VAL A 149 -10.73 -6.43 17.49
C VAL A 149 -11.58 -5.94 18.64
N SER A 150 -12.55 -5.06 18.39
CA SER A 150 -13.44 -4.49 19.41
C SER A 150 -14.28 -5.58 20.07
N ARG A 151 -14.90 -6.47 19.30
CA ARG A 151 -15.68 -7.59 19.85
C ARG A 151 -14.83 -8.50 20.72
N ALA A 152 -13.62 -8.83 20.26
CA ALA A 152 -12.69 -9.63 21.05
C ALA A 152 -12.20 -8.87 22.29
N ALA A 153 -11.98 -7.55 22.21
CA ALA A 153 -11.64 -6.72 23.36
C ALA A 153 -12.73 -6.77 24.44
N ASP A 154 -13.99 -6.69 24.03
CA ASP A 154 -15.15 -6.74 24.92
C ASP A 154 -15.25 -8.12 25.58
N ALA A 155 -15.07 -9.20 24.81
CA ALA A 155 -15.04 -10.57 25.33
C ALA A 155 -13.88 -10.79 26.32
N LEU A 156 -12.69 -10.27 26.02
CA LEU A 156 -11.52 -10.32 26.90
C LEU A 156 -11.76 -9.57 28.21
N ARG A 157 -12.42 -8.41 28.14
CA ARG A 157 -12.79 -7.63 29.34
C ARG A 157 -13.78 -8.40 30.22
N ALA A 158 -14.73 -9.10 29.62
CA ALA A 158 -15.75 -9.90 30.31
C ALA A 158 -15.24 -11.27 30.83
N SER A 159 -14.09 -11.76 30.36
CA SER A 159 -13.51 -13.05 30.80
C SER A 159 -13.07 -13.02 32.28
N ASP A 160 -13.08 -14.16 32.96
CA ASP A 160 -12.51 -14.35 34.31
C ASP A 160 -10.99 -14.64 34.29
N ASP A 161 -10.37 -14.62 33.11
CA ASP A 161 -8.94 -14.84 32.93
C ASP A 161 -8.08 -13.86 33.73
N SER A 162 -6.87 -14.29 34.11
CA SER A 162 -5.89 -13.43 34.74
C SER A 162 -5.53 -12.23 33.84
N VAL A 163 -5.11 -11.13 34.45
CA VAL A 163 -4.71 -9.91 33.72
C VAL A 163 -3.63 -10.22 32.67
N ASP A 164 -2.67 -11.08 33.00
CA ASP A 164 -1.59 -11.43 32.08
C ASP A 164 -2.06 -12.34 30.94
N ALA A 165 -3.00 -13.27 31.20
CA ALA A 165 -3.63 -14.06 30.15
C ALA A 165 -4.42 -13.17 29.18
N LYS A 166 -5.18 -12.20 29.69
CA LYS A 166 -5.90 -11.22 28.85
C LYS A 166 -4.96 -10.38 28.00
N LYS A 167 -3.83 -9.89 28.57
CA LYS A 167 -2.80 -9.16 27.82
C LYS A 167 -2.21 -10.02 26.70
N GLN A 168 -1.89 -11.28 27.00
CA GLN A 168 -1.31 -12.19 26.01
C GLN A 168 -2.29 -12.47 24.86
N GLN A 169 -3.56 -12.75 25.19
CA GLN A 169 -4.61 -12.95 24.18
C GLN A 169 -4.84 -11.69 23.32
N TRP A 170 -4.78 -10.49 23.92
CA TRP A 170 -4.88 -9.22 23.21
C TRP A 170 -3.72 -9.01 22.22
N ILE A 171 -2.48 -9.29 22.65
CA ILE A 171 -1.28 -9.20 21.82
C ILE A 171 -1.37 -10.21 20.67
N ASP A 172 -1.75 -11.45 20.95
CA ASP A 172 -1.85 -12.50 19.93
C ASP A 172 -2.91 -12.19 18.88
N LEU A 173 -4.07 -11.67 19.29
CA LEU A 173 -5.12 -11.20 18.39
C LEU A 173 -4.63 -10.08 17.47
N ASN A 174 -4.08 -9.01 18.04
CA ASN A 174 -3.58 -7.87 17.24
C ASN A 174 -2.50 -8.34 16.28
N THR A 175 -1.54 -9.14 16.76
CA THR A 175 -0.46 -9.67 15.92
C THR A 175 -0.98 -10.52 14.76
N ARG A 176 -2.03 -11.33 14.98
CA ARG A 176 -2.66 -12.13 13.91
C ARG A 176 -3.35 -11.25 12.88
N ILE A 177 -4.00 -10.17 13.31
CA ILE A 177 -4.64 -9.21 12.40
C ILE A 177 -3.58 -8.42 11.62
N ASP A 178 -2.47 -8.06 12.26
CA ASP A 178 -1.31 -7.43 11.61
C ASP A 178 -0.72 -8.34 10.54
N ALA A 179 -0.62 -9.64 10.81
CA ALA A 179 -0.17 -10.62 9.83
C ALA A 179 -1.07 -10.60 8.58
N GLY A 180 -2.40 -10.56 8.77
CA GLY A 180 -3.33 -10.37 7.66
C GLY A 180 -3.07 -9.07 6.89
N GLY A 181 -2.79 -7.97 7.60
CA GLY A 181 -2.48 -6.68 7.00
C GLY A 181 -1.18 -6.69 6.18
N PHE A 182 -0.15 -7.41 6.64
CA PHE A 182 1.07 -7.58 5.86
C PHE A 182 0.85 -8.43 4.61
N ILE A 183 0.05 -9.50 4.70
CA ILE A 183 -0.32 -10.32 3.54
C ILE A 183 -1.11 -9.47 2.54
N GLN A 184 -2.10 -8.70 3.01
CA GLN A 184 -2.91 -7.84 2.16
C GLN A 184 -2.06 -6.75 1.50
N GLY A 185 -1.26 -6.00 2.27
CA GLY A 185 -0.38 -4.97 1.71
C GLY A 185 0.61 -5.54 0.68
N TRP A 186 1.13 -6.75 0.91
CA TRP A 186 1.96 -7.44 -0.09
C TRP A 186 1.17 -7.78 -1.35
N ASN A 187 -0.02 -8.37 -1.20
CA ASN A 187 -0.86 -8.77 -2.32
C ASN A 187 -1.31 -7.57 -3.16
N ASP A 188 -1.63 -6.43 -2.54
CA ASP A 188 -1.94 -5.18 -3.24
C ASP A 188 -0.70 -4.65 -3.99
N THR A 189 0.51 -4.82 -3.43
CA THR A 189 1.75 -4.45 -4.11
C THR A 189 2.00 -5.33 -5.35
N VAL A 190 1.67 -6.62 -5.28
CA VAL A 190 1.74 -7.56 -6.42
C VAL A 190 0.71 -7.22 -7.49
N ASP A 191 -0.51 -6.85 -7.07
CA ASP A 191 -1.56 -6.35 -7.95
C ASP A 191 -1.10 -5.07 -8.68
N ALA A 192 -0.50 -4.13 -7.94
CA ALA A 192 0.06 -2.91 -8.53
C ALA A 192 1.15 -3.18 -9.58
N ALA A 193 2.06 -4.10 -9.28
CA ALA A 193 3.10 -4.50 -10.22
C ALA A 193 2.52 -5.20 -11.45
N THR A 194 1.49 -6.03 -11.28
CA THR A 194 0.79 -6.68 -12.38
C THR A 194 0.13 -5.64 -13.28
N PHE A 195 -0.52 -4.62 -12.70
CA PHE A 195 -1.11 -3.50 -13.44
C PHE A 195 -0.05 -2.70 -14.23
N GLN A 196 1.08 -2.38 -13.60
CA GLN A 196 2.20 -1.69 -14.26
C GLN A 196 2.84 -2.52 -15.38
N HIS A 197 2.69 -3.83 -15.32
CA HIS A 197 3.18 -4.78 -16.32
C HIS A 197 2.10 -5.13 -17.36
N ASP A 198 1.38 -4.10 -17.84
CA ASP A 198 0.27 -4.22 -18.81
C ASP A 198 -0.84 -5.21 -18.39
N GLY A 199 -1.03 -5.43 -17.09
CA GLY A 199 -1.96 -6.43 -16.56
C GLY A 199 -1.49 -7.89 -16.71
N ARG A 200 -0.26 -8.14 -17.20
CA ARG A 200 0.27 -9.49 -17.33
C ARG A 200 0.80 -9.96 -15.99
N PRO A 201 0.44 -11.17 -15.52
CA PRO A 201 0.89 -11.69 -14.23
C PRO A 201 2.42 -11.64 -14.10
N ILE A 202 2.90 -11.11 -12.98
CA ILE A 202 4.33 -11.13 -12.68
C ILE A 202 4.79 -12.54 -12.28
N GLY A 203 6.03 -12.89 -12.62
CA GLY A 203 6.63 -14.15 -12.19
C GLY A 203 7.03 -14.14 -10.71
N ILE A 204 7.32 -15.32 -10.15
CA ILE A 204 7.80 -15.44 -8.77
C ILE A 204 9.17 -14.76 -8.56
N VAL A 205 10.04 -14.78 -9.56
CA VAL A 205 11.39 -14.15 -9.47
C VAL A 205 11.28 -12.63 -9.34
N PRO A 206 10.56 -11.89 -10.22
CA PRO A 206 10.27 -10.48 -10.03
C PRO A 206 9.60 -10.17 -8.69
N ALA A 207 8.66 -11.01 -8.25
CA ALA A 207 8.01 -10.83 -6.95
C ALA A 207 9.00 -10.94 -5.78
N VAL A 208 9.95 -11.88 -5.82
CA VAL A 208 11.00 -11.98 -4.79
C VAL A 208 11.92 -10.76 -4.82
N GLN A 209 12.33 -10.27 -6.00
CA GLN A 209 13.15 -9.06 -6.13
C GLN A 209 12.42 -7.82 -5.60
N MET A 210 11.12 -7.69 -5.89
CA MET A 210 10.26 -6.65 -5.32
C MET A 210 10.23 -6.76 -3.79
N MET A 211 10.01 -7.95 -3.23
CA MET A 211 9.99 -8.14 -1.78
C MET A 211 11.32 -7.75 -1.14
N MET A 212 12.44 -8.01 -1.80
CA MET A 212 13.77 -7.61 -1.32
C MET A 212 13.96 -6.08 -1.30
N ASN A 213 13.28 -5.35 -2.19
CA ASN A 213 13.30 -3.87 -2.23
C ASN A 213 12.18 -3.22 -1.40
N LEU A 214 11.22 -4.00 -0.88
CA LEU A 214 10.10 -3.50 -0.11
C LEU A 214 10.61 -2.90 1.22
N ARG A 215 10.11 -1.72 1.56
CA ARG A 215 10.41 -1.06 2.84
C ARG A 215 10.02 -1.94 4.05
N TYR A 216 8.86 -2.58 3.96
CA TYR A 216 8.23 -3.39 5.00
C TYR A 216 8.62 -4.89 4.93
N ARG A 217 9.70 -5.23 4.23
CA ARG A 217 10.11 -6.63 3.98
C ARG A 217 10.52 -7.43 5.22
N GLY A 218 10.94 -6.77 6.30
CA GLY A 218 11.58 -7.42 7.46
C GLY A 218 10.79 -8.63 7.99
N PRO A 219 9.51 -8.45 8.38
CA PRO A 219 8.67 -9.55 8.84
C PRO A 219 8.43 -10.64 7.79
N LEU A 220 8.26 -10.27 6.52
CA LEU A 220 8.08 -11.23 5.42
C LEU A 220 9.33 -12.12 5.27
N LEU A 221 10.52 -11.52 5.17
CA LEU A 221 11.78 -12.26 5.06
C LEU A 221 12.05 -13.12 6.30
N LYS A 222 11.68 -12.64 7.49
CA LYS A 222 11.80 -13.40 8.73
C LYS A 222 10.89 -14.62 8.74
N ALA A 223 9.64 -14.48 8.26
CA ALA A 223 8.71 -15.59 8.15
C ALA A 223 9.15 -16.61 7.09
N ILE A 224 9.74 -16.17 5.97
CA ILE A 224 10.29 -17.04 4.92
C ILE A 224 11.52 -17.82 5.40
N ARG A 225 12.33 -17.22 6.27
CA ARG A 225 13.58 -17.83 6.78
C ARG A 225 13.39 -18.54 8.12
N ALA A 226 12.16 -18.66 8.61
CA ALA A 226 11.87 -19.30 9.87
C ALA A 226 12.28 -20.78 9.84
N THR A 227 12.94 -21.22 10.91
CA THR A 227 13.35 -22.62 11.12
C THR A 227 12.48 -23.26 12.21
N PRO A 228 12.33 -24.60 12.21
CA PRO A 228 11.60 -25.31 13.26
C PRO A 228 12.05 -24.89 14.68
N PRO A 229 11.13 -24.75 15.64
CA PRO A 229 9.70 -25.09 15.55
C PRO A 229 8.80 -24.01 14.92
N ALA A 230 9.34 -22.86 14.51
CA ALA A 230 8.54 -21.80 13.89
C ALA A 230 8.06 -22.22 12.49
N ARG A 231 6.83 -21.84 12.14
CA ARG A 231 6.24 -22.10 10.82
C ARG A 231 6.84 -21.16 9.79
N THR A 232 7.18 -21.70 8.63
CA THR A 232 7.70 -20.93 7.48
C THR A 232 6.55 -20.40 6.64
N LEU A 233 6.67 -19.16 6.16
CA LEU A 233 5.73 -18.58 5.21
C LEU A 233 5.77 -19.35 3.88
N ARG A 234 4.63 -19.83 3.41
CA ARG A 234 4.54 -20.59 2.15
C ARG A 234 4.35 -19.64 0.97
N ILE A 235 5.31 -19.68 0.05
CA ILE A 235 5.27 -18.92 -1.21
C ILE A 235 5.02 -19.91 -2.34
N THR A 236 3.77 -20.01 -2.78
CA THR A 236 3.35 -20.84 -3.93
C THR A 236 3.17 -20.01 -5.21
N GLY A 237 3.24 -18.68 -5.11
CA GLY A 237 3.14 -17.74 -6.22
C GLY A 237 3.53 -16.32 -5.77
N PRO A 238 3.41 -15.32 -6.67
CA PRO A 238 3.72 -13.93 -6.35
C PRO A 238 2.89 -13.38 -5.18
N ALA A 239 1.58 -13.59 -5.20
CA ALA A 239 0.68 -13.26 -4.11
C ALA A 239 0.71 -14.36 -3.04
N LEU A 240 0.58 -13.95 -1.78
CA LEU A 240 0.53 -14.84 -0.63
C LEU A 240 -0.90 -15.30 -0.40
N ALA A 241 -1.07 -16.60 -0.18
CA ALA A 241 -2.35 -17.14 0.26
C ALA A 241 -2.70 -16.61 1.66
N LEU A 242 -3.92 -16.08 1.80
CA LEU A 242 -4.47 -15.63 3.07
C LEU A 242 -5.15 -16.83 3.77
N ASP A 243 -4.33 -17.68 4.38
CA ASP A 243 -4.77 -18.86 5.12
C ASP A 243 -4.14 -18.93 6.52
N ALA A 244 -4.64 -19.86 7.34
CA ALA A 244 -4.23 -19.98 8.73
C ALA A 244 -2.72 -20.23 8.89
N ASP A 245 -2.11 -21.03 8.00
CA ASP A 245 -0.69 -21.35 8.10
C ASP A 245 0.20 -20.14 7.79
N ASN A 246 -0.13 -19.37 6.75
CA ASN A 246 0.60 -18.15 6.43
C ASN A 246 0.39 -17.05 7.47
N LEU A 247 -0.83 -16.93 8.02
CA LEU A 247 -1.11 -16.04 9.15
C LEU A 247 -0.29 -16.41 10.38
N ASP A 248 -0.20 -17.70 10.74
CA ASP A 248 0.58 -18.16 11.89
C ASP A 248 2.09 -17.92 11.72
N ALA A 249 2.62 -18.22 10.53
CA ALA A 249 4.03 -18.01 10.18
C ALA A 249 4.41 -16.54 10.33
N LEU A 250 3.57 -15.65 9.77
CA LEU A 250 3.84 -14.22 9.79
C LEU A 250 3.57 -13.59 11.17
N ALA A 251 2.54 -14.04 11.89
CA ALA A 251 2.30 -13.63 13.28
C ALA A 251 3.51 -13.99 14.17
N SER A 252 4.09 -15.18 13.99
CA SER A 252 5.30 -15.59 14.70
C SER A 252 6.50 -14.68 14.40
N ALA A 253 6.68 -14.30 13.13
CA ALA A 253 7.72 -13.36 12.73
C ALA A 253 7.51 -11.95 13.30
N LEU A 254 6.27 -11.46 13.32
CA LEU A 254 5.91 -10.14 13.82
C LEU A 254 6.19 -9.97 15.30
N LYS A 255 5.96 -11.00 16.13
CA LYS A 255 6.26 -10.99 17.58
C LYS A 255 7.69 -10.57 17.93
N THR A 256 8.62 -10.77 17.00
CA THR A 256 10.04 -10.50 17.19
C THR A 256 10.59 -9.52 16.15
N SER A 257 9.71 -8.79 15.47
CA SER A 257 10.07 -7.78 14.47
C SER A 257 9.88 -6.37 15.04
N PRO A 258 10.64 -5.37 14.56
CA PRO A 258 10.35 -3.98 14.88
C PRO A 258 8.94 -3.58 14.45
N VAL A 259 8.31 -2.70 15.22
CA VAL A 259 7.03 -2.08 14.86
C VAL A 259 7.23 -1.20 13.63
N ILE A 260 6.28 -1.27 12.69
CA ILE A 260 6.29 -0.42 11.49
C ILE A 260 5.82 1.00 11.82
N ASP A 261 6.14 1.96 10.95
CA ASP A 261 5.77 3.37 11.12
C ASP A 261 4.30 3.66 10.74
N ILE A 262 3.41 2.68 10.93
CA ILE A 262 1.97 2.74 10.66
C ILE A 262 1.22 2.37 11.95
N GLU A 263 0.39 3.29 12.44
CA GLU A 263 -0.50 3.10 13.60
C GLU A 263 -1.95 2.95 13.14
N PRO A 264 -2.41 1.72 12.90
CA PRO A 264 -3.71 1.48 12.28
C PRO A 264 -4.91 1.72 13.19
N LEU A 265 -4.71 1.92 14.49
CA LEU A 265 -5.74 2.41 15.40
C LEU A 265 -5.07 3.32 16.44
N SER A 266 -5.33 4.61 16.34
CA SER A 266 -5.03 5.55 17.42
C SER A 266 -6.27 5.66 18.30
N VAL A 267 -6.26 5.01 19.45
CA VAL A 267 -7.18 5.37 20.54
C VAL A 267 -6.73 6.73 21.03
N ALA A 268 -7.56 7.76 20.84
CA ALA A 268 -7.34 9.04 21.49
C ALA A 268 -7.12 8.77 22.99
N ARG A 269 -5.91 9.09 23.46
CA ARG A 269 -5.53 8.94 24.88
C ARG A 269 -6.28 9.94 25.73
#